data_AF-A0A0D6PF56-F1
#
_entry.id   AF-A0A0D6PF56-F1
#
_cell.length_a   1.000
_cell.length_b   1.000
_cell.length_c   1.000
_cell.angle_alpha   90.00
_cell.angle_beta   90.00
_cell.angle_gamma   90.00
#
_symmetry.space_group_name_H-M   'P 1'
#
loop_
_entity.id
_entity.type
_entity.pdbx_description
1 polymer ?
#
loop_
_entity_poly.entity_id
_entity_poly.type
_entity_poly.pdbx_seq_one_letter_code
_entity_poly.pdbx_strand_id
1 'polypeptide(L)' 'MMIFGAVIVAALLVFIFRALSWTTHAPHWQMPHSGTGSAGLHVLDERYARGELNREEYLQKKRDILGG' A
#
# COMPACT_ATOMS: atom_id res chain seq x y z
N MET A 1 22.51 5.24 20.28
CA MET A 1 21.44 6.18 20.67
C MET A 1 20.57 6.68 19.52
N MET A 2 21.06 6.79 18.26
CA MET A 2 20.23 7.20 17.11
C MET A 2 19.38 6.06 16.52
N ILE A 3 19.89 4.83 16.58
CA ILE A 3 19.22 3.60 16.10
C ILE A 3 17.91 3.32 16.84
N PHE A 4 17.85 3.62 18.13
CA PHE A 4 16.64 3.42 18.94
C PHE A 4 15.52 4.39 18.50
N GLY A 5 15.87 5.64 18.19
CA GLY A 5 14.94 6.61 17.62
C GLY A 5 14.44 6.19 16.23
N ALA A 6 15.33 5.68 15.38
CA ALA A 6 14.96 5.19 14.04
C ALA A 6 13.98 4.00 14.10
N VAL A 7 14.20 3.06 15.03
CA VAL A 7 13.31 1.91 15.22
C VAL A 7 11.95 2.34 15.75
N ILE A 8 11.89 3.28 16.69
CA ILE A 8 10.62 3.82 17.23
C ILE A 8 9.83 4.55 16.14
N VAL A 9 10.50 5.37 15.33
CA VAL A 9 9.85 6.09 14.23
C VAL A 9 9.35 5.11 13.16
N ALA A 10 10.15 4.09 12.82
CA ALA A 10 9.72 3.04 11.89
C ALA A 10 8.50 2.26 12.41
N ALA A 11 8.50 1.88 13.70
CA ALA A 11 7.38 1.19 14.32
C ALA A 11 6.11 2.05 14.35
N LEU A 12 6.23 3.35 14.65
CA LEU A 12 5.11 4.30 14.63
C LEU A 12 4.52 4.46 13.23
N LEU A 13 5.37 4.59 12.21
CA LEU A 13 4.92 4.67 10.83
C LEU A 13 4.17 3.41 10.43
N VAL A 14 4.73 2.23 10.70
CA VAL A 14 4.07 0.94 10.42
C VAL A 14 2.72 0.84 11.16
N PHE A 15 2.66 1.27 12.42
CA PHE A 15 1.43 1.24 13.20
C PHE A 15 0.36 2.18 12.63
N ILE A 16 0.73 3.41 12.25
CA ILE A 16 -0.18 4.38 11.64
C ILE A 16 -0.68 3.85 10.29
N PHE A 17 0.20 3.36 9.43
CA PHE A 17 -0.19 2.77 8.14
C PHE A 17 -1.14 1.58 8.32
N ARG A 18 -0.93 0.75 9.35
CA ARG A 18 -1.80 -0.40 9.65
C ARG A 18 -3.14 0.01 10.23
N ALA A 19 -3.18 1.03 11.08
CA ALA A 19 -4.42 1.57 11.61
C ALA A 19 -5.27 2.22 10.50
N LEU A 20 -4.63 2.96 9.59
CA LEU A 20 -5.31 3.59 8.45
C LEU A 20 -5.81 2.56 7.43
N SER A 21 -5.04 1.50 7.17
CA SER A 21 -5.44 0.44 6.24
C SER A 21 -6.57 -0.44 6.78
N TRP A 22 -6.73 -0.52 8.10
CA TRP A 22 -7.86 -1.22 8.72
C TRP A 22 -9.17 -0.43 8.63
N THR A 23 -9.11 0.90 8.59
CA THR A 23 -10.30 1.75 8.44
C THR A 23 -10.87 1.81 7.03
N THR A 24 -10.17 1.28 6.02
CA THR A 24 -10.72 1.10 4.67
C THR A 24 -11.28 -0.30 4.46
N HIS A 25 -12.18 -0.73 5.34
CA HIS A 25 -13.25 -1.63 4.92
C HIS A 25 -14.26 -0.80 4.12
N ALA A 26 -13.82 -0.29 2.97
CA ALA A 26 -14.74 0.33 2.02
C ALA A 26 -15.61 -0.81 1.45
N PRO A 27 -16.93 -0.78 1.66
CA PRO A 27 -17.80 -1.81 1.13
C PRO A 27 -17.71 -1.76 -0.41
N HIS A 28 -17.36 -2.92 -0.98
CA HIS A 28 -17.62 -3.42 -2.33
C HIS A 28 -18.68 -2.65 -3.17
N TRP A 29 -18.42 -1.41 -3.55
CA TRP A 29 -19.21 -0.75 -4.60
C TRP A 29 -18.52 -1.00 -5.93
N GLN A 30 -19.05 -2.02 -6.59
CA GLN A 30 -18.93 -2.29 -8.01
C GLN A 30 -19.01 -0.97 -8.80
N MET A 31 -17.97 -0.63 -9.55
CA MET A 31 -18.16 0.13 -10.79
C MET A 31 -17.26 -0.39 -11.92
N PRO A 32 -17.79 -0.46 -13.15
CA PRO A 32 -17.16 -1.15 -14.27
C PRO A 32 -16.26 -0.21 -15.08
N HIS A 33 -15.17 -0.78 -15.59
CA HIS A 33 -14.44 -0.40 -16.81
C HIS A 33 -14.22 1.09 -17.14
N SER A 34 -13.02 1.59 -16.85
CA SER A 34 -12.24 2.45 -17.76
C SER A 34 -10.90 2.82 -17.10
N GLY A 35 -9.84 2.08 -17.44
CA GLY A 35 -8.48 2.39 -16.98
C GLY A 35 -7.84 1.17 -16.32
N THR A 36 -7.16 0.36 -17.12
CA THR A 36 -6.32 -0.77 -16.70
C THR A 36 -5.35 -0.38 -15.56
N GLY A 37 -5.00 0.90 -15.44
CA GLY A 37 -4.16 1.43 -14.36
C GLY A 37 -4.77 1.41 -12.96
N SER A 38 -6.07 1.71 -12.78
CA SER A 38 -6.65 1.87 -11.42
C SER A 38 -6.92 0.54 -10.72
N ALA A 39 -7.39 -0.47 -11.46
CA ALA A 39 -7.62 -1.81 -10.92
C ALA A 39 -6.30 -2.51 -10.55
N GLY A 40 -5.26 -2.37 -11.38
CA GLY A 40 -3.93 -2.91 -11.09
C GLY A 40 -3.30 -2.27 -9.85
N LEU A 41 -3.46 -0.95 -9.69
CA LEU A 41 -2.95 -0.23 -8.52
C LEU A 41 -3.63 -0.68 -7.23
N HIS A 42 -4.95 -0.88 -7.25
CA HIS A 42 -5.71 -1.28 -6.06
C HIS A 42 -5.31 -2.69 -5.60
N VAL A 43 -5.18 -3.64 -6.52
CA VAL A 43 -4.71 -5.01 -6.22
C VAL A 43 -3.27 -5.01 -5.70
N LEU A 44 -2.43 -4.09 -6.17
CA LEU A 44 -1.06 -3.95 -5.71
C LEU A 44 -1.00 -3.41 -4.27
N ASP A 45 -1.82 -2.42 -3.96
CA ASP A 45 -1.92 -1.81 -2.63
C ASP A 45 -2.47 -2.80 -1.59
N GLU A 46 -3.48 -3.60 -1.98
CA GLU A 46 -4.04 -4.64 -1.13
C GLU A 46 -3.00 -5.71 -0.74
N ARG A 47 -2.14 -6.14 -1.68
CA ARG A 47 -1.08 -7.12 -1.40
C ARG A 47 0.05 -6.54 -0.54
N TYR A 48 0.39 -5.28 -0.73
CA TYR A 48 1.34 -4.58 0.13
C TYR A 48 0.78 -4.45 1.56
N ALA A 49 -0.49 -4.09 1.70
CA ALA A 49 -1.16 -4.00 3.00
C ALA A 49 -1.24 -5.36 3.71
N ARG A 50 -1.37 -6.46 2.95
CA ARG A 50 -1.31 -7.83 3.47
C ARG A 50 0.12 -8.26 3.88
N GLY A 51 1.14 -7.54 3.44
CA GLY A 51 2.55 -7.88 3.68
C GLY A 51 3.09 -8.98 2.77
N GLU A 52 2.36 -9.33 1.70
CA GLU A 52 2.80 -10.29 0.68
C GLU A 52 3.83 -9.67 -0.29
N LEU A 53 4.01 -8.35 -0.25
CA LEU A 53 4.86 -7.61 -1.17
C LEU A 53 5.84 -6.73 -0.39
N ASN A 54 7.11 -6.75 -0.78
CA ASN A 54 8.11 -5.86 -0.19
C ASN A 54 7.94 -4.42 -0.72
N ARG A 55 8.36 -3.43 0.07
CA ARG A 55 8.27 -2.00 -0.29
C ARG A 55 8.94 -1.67 -1.62
N GLU A 56 10.07 -2.31 -1.90
CA GLU A 56 10.83 -2.13 -3.15
C GLU A 56 10.01 -2.60 -4.36
N GLU A 57 9.41 -3.78 -4.27
CA GLU A 57 8.55 -4.36 -5.32
C GLU A 57 7.26 -3.56 -5.53
N TYR A 58 6.64 -3.10 -4.44
CA TYR A 58 5.47 -2.21 -4.49
C TYR A 58 5.78 -0.94 -5.28
N LEU A 59 6.88 -0.26 -4.95
CA LEU A 59 7.25 0.99 -5.62
C LEU A 59 7.60 0.76 -7.10
N GLN A 60 8.21 -0.37 -7.44
CA GLN A 60 8.54 -0.70 -8.83
C GLN A 60 7.27 -0.93 -9.66
N LYS A 61 6.36 -1.79 -9.19
CA LYS A 61 5.09 -2.07 -9.89
C LYS A 61 4.17 -0.85 -9.93
N LYS A 62 4.15 -0.02 -8.88
CA LYS A 62 3.37 1.22 -8.85
C LYS A 62 3.83 2.21 -9.93
N ARG A 63 5.14 2.37 -10.11
CA ARG A 63 5.69 3.23 -11.18
C ARG A 63 5.39 2.67 -12.56
N ASP A 64 5.48 1.36 -12.73
CA ASP A 64 5.19 0.69 -14.00
C ASP A 64 3.72 0.90 -14.43
N ILE A 65 2.80 0.80 -13.47
CA ILE A 65 1.36 1.02 -13.68
C ILE A 65 1.02 2.50 -13.92
N LEU A 66 1.74 3.43 -13.30
CA LEU A 66 1.52 4.88 -13.47
C LEU A 66 2.25 5.49 -14.66
N GLY A 67 3.27 4.81 -15.18
CA GLY A 67 4.11 5.27 -16.29
C GLY A 67 3.72 4.70 -17.66
N GLY A 68 2.71 3.82 -17.71
CA GLY A 68 2.14 3.23 -18.93
C GLY A 68 0.91 3.98 -19.44
#